data_AF-A0AAW9IKA9-F1
#
_entry.id   AF-A0AAW9IKA9-F1
#
_cell.length_a   1.000
_cell.length_b   1.000
_cell.length_c   1.000
_cell.angle_alpha   90.00
_cell.angle_beta   90.00
_cell.angle_gamma   90.00
#
_symmetry.space_group_name_H-M   'P 1'
#
loop_
_entity.id
_entity.type
_entity.pdbx_description
1 polymer ?
#
loop_
_entity_poly.entity_id
_entity_poly.type
_entity_poly.pdbx_seq_one_letter_code
_entity_poly.pdbx_strand_id
1 'polypeptide(L)'
;GKEAAISIHRYVHPGQSLVNGRDRRAYHALDKENLIFENYDRMPRQRALHVDGKKSKETFKDLRPTFTEEQMKKETERCHGCGATVRDEYMCIGCGACTIRCKFGAISLVRKYDEEGVELKKLKPIVIKSMIKRKCRITVRKVRKFFKS
;
A
#
# COMPACT_ATOMS: atom_id res chain seq x y z
N GLY A 1 1.26 34.75 4.19
CA GLY A 1 1.49 33.29 4.12
C GLY A 1 1.84 32.74 5.47
N LYS A 2 1.43 31.50 5.80
CA LYS A 2 1.59 30.86 7.14
C LYS A 2 3.03 30.90 7.66
N GLU A 3 4.01 30.54 6.82
CA GLU A 3 5.44 30.51 7.20
C GLU A 3 6.03 31.90 7.48
N ALA A 4 5.57 32.93 6.75
CA ALA A 4 6.02 34.30 6.98
C ALA A 4 5.55 34.82 8.35
N ALA A 5 4.29 34.55 8.72
CA ALA A 5 3.74 34.91 10.02
C ALA A 5 4.48 34.20 11.18
N ILE A 6 4.79 32.91 11.02
CA ILE A 6 5.58 32.13 12.01
C ILE A 6 7.01 32.66 12.11
N SER A 7 7.61 33.09 10.99
CA SER A 7 8.96 33.68 10.96
C SER A 7 9.02 34.97 11.77
N ILE A 8 8.05 35.86 11.55
CA ILE A 8 7.95 37.14 12.25
C ILE A 8 7.70 36.91 13.74
N HIS A 9 6.75 36.03 14.08
CA HIS A 9 6.46 35.67 15.47
C HIS A 9 7.71 35.17 16.20
N ARG A 10 8.48 34.26 15.61
CA ARG A 10 9.71 33.74 16.21
C ARG A 10 10.84 34.77 16.26
N TYR A 11 10.91 35.69 15.32
CA TYR A 11 11.93 36.75 15.31
C TYR A 11 11.74 37.76 16.46
N VAL A 12 10.48 38.08 16.79
CA VAL A 12 10.16 39.07 17.82
C VAL A 12 10.29 38.50 19.24
N HIS A 13 10.21 37.18 19.42
CA HIS A 13 10.33 36.54 20.74
C HIS A 13 11.76 36.02 21.02
N PRO A 14 12.49 36.59 22.00
CA PRO A 14 13.85 36.16 22.32
C PRO A 14 13.90 34.71 22.80
N GLY A 15 14.91 33.97 22.36
CA GLY A 15 15.09 32.53 22.68
C GLY A 15 14.40 31.56 21.72
N GLN A 16 13.65 32.05 20.72
CA GLN A 16 13.00 31.21 19.72
C GLN A 16 13.90 30.96 18.51
N SER A 17 14.01 29.70 18.07
CA SER A 17 14.80 29.33 16.88
C SER A 17 13.98 29.49 15.61
N LEU A 18 14.51 30.27 14.65
CA LEU A 18 13.93 30.42 13.32
C LEU A 18 13.99 29.13 12.50
N VAL A 19 14.88 28.20 12.85
CA VAL A 19 15.17 26.99 12.06
C VAL A 19 14.52 25.73 12.64
N ASN A 20 14.27 25.68 13.94
CA ASN A 20 13.77 24.47 14.61
C ASN A 20 12.33 24.14 14.18
N GLY A 21 12.08 22.89 13.78
CA GLY A 21 10.75 22.42 13.39
C GLY A 21 10.23 23.00 12.08
N ARG A 22 11.05 23.70 11.28
CA ARG A 22 10.68 24.01 9.89
C ARG A 22 10.83 22.78 9.04
N ASP A 23 9.79 22.47 8.28
CA ASP A 23 9.89 21.52 7.18
C ASP A 23 10.78 22.15 6.10
N ARG A 24 12.03 21.69 5.99
CA ARG A 24 13.03 22.24 5.06
C ARG A 24 12.63 22.04 3.61
N ARG A 25 11.58 21.23 3.34
CA ARG A 25 11.19 20.82 1.98
C ARG A 25 12.40 20.39 1.16
N ALA A 26 13.33 19.71 1.82
CA ALA A 26 14.50 19.12 1.16
C ALA A 26 13.98 17.93 0.36
N TYR A 27 13.60 18.19 -0.88
CA TYR A 27 13.22 17.15 -1.82
C TYR A 27 14.51 16.52 -2.34
N HIS A 28 14.89 15.39 -1.74
CA HIS A 28 15.91 14.54 -2.32
C HIS A 28 15.25 13.76 -3.46
N ALA A 29 15.72 13.98 -4.68
CA ALA A 29 15.32 13.16 -5.80
C ALA A 29 15.72 11.71 -5.52
N LEU A 30 14.83 10.77 -5.85
CA LEU A 30 15.16 9.36 -5.80
C LEU A 30 16.35 9.10 -6.71
N ASP A 31 17.38 8.44 -6.19
CA ASP A 31 18.50 7.97 -7.00
C ASP A 31 18.03 6.84 -7.92
N LYS A 32 17.89 7.16 -9.21
CA LYS A 32 17.37 6.23 -10.22
C LYS A 32 18.42 5.24 -10.69
N GLU A 33 19.70 5.55 -10.50
CA GLU A 33 20.82 4.72 -10.96
C GLU A 33 21.04 3.52 -10.03
N ASN A 34 20.70 3.68 -8.74
CA ASN A 34 20.78 2.63 -7.74
C ASN A 34 19.49 1.79 -7.61
N LEU A 35 18.53 1.93 -8.53
CA LEU A 35 17.30 1.12 -8.51
C LEU A 35 17.50 -0.24 -9.21
N ILE A 36 17.44 -1.31 -8.43
CA ILE A 36 17.49 -2.68 -8.93
C ILE A 36 16.07 -3.16 -9.25
N PHE A 37 15.65 -3.03 -10.51
CA PHE A 37 14.28 -3.37 -10.94
C PHE A 37 14.05 -4.88 -11.19
N GLU A 38 15.11 -5.67 -11.31
CA GLU A 38 15.01 -7.04 -11.83
C GLU A 38 14.31 -8.05 -10.92
N ASN A 39 14.16 -7.77 -9.62
CA ASN A 39 13.21 -8.48 -8.74
C ASN A 39 13.19 -7.90 -7.31
N TYR A 40 12.04 -7.37 -6.89
CA TYR A 40 11.75 -6.84 -5.55
C TYR A 40 11.99 -7.86 -4.40
N ASP A 41 12.00 -9.16 -4.70
CA ASP A 41 12.00 -10.24 -3.70
C ASP A 41 13.35 -10.96 -3.54
N ARG A 42 14.49 -10.26 -3.75
CA ARG A 42 15.83 -10.87 -3.64
C ARG A 42 16.25 -11.17 -2.19
N MET A 43 15.80 -10.38 -1.22
CA MET A 43 16.04 -10.62 0.21
C MET A 43 14.85 -11.36 0.83
N PRO A 44 15.04 -12.53 1.48
CA PRO A 44 13.94 -13.26 2.10
C PRO A 44 13.28 -12.40 3.19
N ARG A 45 11.94 -12.39 3.21
CA ARG A 45 11.19 -11.67 4.25
C ARG A 45 11.59 -12.19 5.62
N GLN A 46 11.86 -11.27 6.53
CA GLN A 46 12.07 -11.61 7.93
C GLN A 46 10.77 -12.12 8.54
N ARG A 47 10.86 -13.14 9.39
CA ARG A 47 9.72 -13.71 10.13
C ARG A 47 9.94 -13.45 11.61
N ALA A 48 8.88 -12.99 12.27
CA ALA A 48 8.88 -12.86 13.71
C ALA A 48 8.97 -14.26 14.33
N LEU A 49 9.50 -14.33 15.54
CA LEU A 49 9.58 -15.57 16.30
C LEU A 49 8.17 -16.17 16.49
N HIS A 50 8.09 -17.50 16.56
CA HIS A 50 6.79 -18.15 16.78
C HIS A 50 6.43 -18.12 18.26
N VAL A 51 5.16 -17.84 18.56
CA VAL A 51 4.61 -17.96 19.92
C VAL A 51 4.12 -19.38 20.13
N ASP A 52 4.46 -19.97 21.27
CA ASP A 52 3.85 -21.24 21.68
C ASP A 52 2.34 -21.07 21.92
N GLY A 53 1.54 -21.72 21.06
CA GLY A 53 0.08 -21.66 21.10
C GLY A 53 -0.53 -22.20 22.39
N LYS A 54 0.18 -23.02 23.18
CA LYS A 54 -0.31 -23.47 24.50
C LYS A 54 -0.35 -22.31 25.51
N LYS A 55 0.74 -21.55 25.60
CA LYS A 55 0.85 -20.37 26.49
C LYS A 55 -0.14 -19.27 26.09
N SER A 56 -0.40 -19.12 24.79
CA SER A 56 -1.38 -18.15 24.29
C SER A 56 -2.82 -18.45 24.69
N LYS A 57 -3.17 -19.70 25.04
CA LYS A 57 -4.53 -20.06 25.49
C LYS A 57 -4.76 -19.75 26.96
N GLU A 58 -3.69 -19.66 27.75
CA GLU A 58 -3.74 -19.47 29.20
C GLU A 58 -3.86 -17.99 29.59
N THR A 59 -3.56 -17.06 28.67
CA THR A 59 -3.54 -15.62 28.96
C THR A 59 -4.19 -14.79 27.86
N PHE A 60 -4.89 -13.72 28.23
CA PHE A 60 -5.43 -12.71 27.30
C PHE A 60 -4.40 -11.66 26.86
N LYS A 61 -3.14 -11.77 27.29
CA LYS A 61 -2.07 -10.84 26.89
C LYS A 61 -1.60 -11.19 25.48
N ASP A 62 -1.26 -10.17 24.69
CA ASP A 62 -0.63 -10.39 23.39
C ASP A 62 0.79 -10.90 23.59
N LEU A 63 1.05 -12.13 23.14
CA LEU A 63 2.35 -12.80 23.25
C LEU A 63 3.16 -12.70 21.94
N ARG A 64 2.64 -12.05 20.90
CA ARG A 64 3.30 -11.93 19.60
C ARG A 64 4.66 -11.23 19.76
N PRO A 65 5.78 -11.86 19.36
CA PRO A 65 7.08 -11.22 19.38
C PRO A 65 7.21 -10.28 18.19
N THR A 66 7.92 -9.18 18.41
CA THR A 66 8.32 -8.25 17.37
C THR A 66 9.62 -8.70 16.71
N PHE A 67 9.99 -8.07 15.59
CA PHE A 67 11.32 -8.25 15.02
C PHE A 67 12.41 -7.79 16.00
N THR A 68 13.55 -8.48 15.95
CA THR A 68 14.78 -7.96 16.57
C THR A 68 15.26 -6.73 15.78
N GLU A 69 16.12 -5.91 16.39
CA GLU A 69 16.63 -4.71 15.72
C GLU A 69 17.34 -5.05 14.39
N GLU A 70 18.08 -6.15 14.36
CA GLU A 70 18.76 -6.65 13.16
C GLU A 70 17.77 -7.11 12.08
N GLN A 71 16.70 -7.81 12.46
CA GLN A 71 15.64 -8.22 11.55
C GLN A 71 14.91 -7.00 10.98
N MET A 72 14.66 -5.99 11.83
CA MET A 72 14.02 -4.76 11.43
C MET A 72 14.87 -4.01 10.39
N LYS A 73 16.18 -3.85 10.63
CA LYS A 73 17.11 -3.21 9.67
C LYS A 73 17.05 -3.91 8.31
N LYS A 74 17.20 -5.24 8.28
CA LYS A 74 17.14 -6.03 7.04
C LYS A 74 15.79 -5.92 6.32
N GLU A 75 14.68 -5.96 7.05
CA GLU A 75 13.35 -5.83 6.43
C GLU A 75 13.13 -4.41 5.88
N THR A 76 13.65 -3.37 6.55
CA THR A 76 13.54 -1.99 6.06
C THR A 76 14.39 -1.72 4.82
N GLU A 77 15.55 -2.37 4.70
CA GLU A 77 16.42 -2.29 3.51
C GLU A 77 15.78 -2.87 2.25
N ARG A 78 14.75 -3.72 2.37
CA ARG A 78 13.96 -4.18 1.22
C ARG A 78 13.20 -3.05 0.52
N CYS A 79 12.94 -1.93 1.20
CA CYS A 79 12.28 -0.80 0.60
C CYS A 79 13.27 -0.01 -0.27
N HIS A 80 13.06 0.01 -1.59
CA HIS A 80 13.86 0.82 -2.53
C HIS A 80 13.69 2.34 -2.36
N GLY A 81 12.92 2.81 -1.36
CA GLY A 81 12.68 4.24 -1.13
C GLY A 81 11.96 4.95 -2.27
N CYS A 82 11.52 4.22 -3.31
CA CYS A 82 11.08 4.76 -4.58
C CYS A 82 9.73 5.48 -4.55
N GLY A 83 9.02 5.40 -3.42
CA GLY A 83 7.67 5.94 -3.28
C GLY A 83 6.64 5.28 -4.19
N ALA A 84 7.01 4.22 -4.92
CA ALA A 84 6.10 3.49 -5.79
C ALA A 84 5.15 2.63 -4.95
N THR A 85 3.85 2.84 -5.13
CA THR A 85 2.82 2.00 -4.53
C THR A 85 2.28 1.06 -5.60
N VAL A 86 2.43 -0.26 -5.40
CA VAL A 86 1.79 -1.26 -6.27
C VAL A 86 0.31 -1.37 -5.87
N ARG A 87 -0.59 -1.13 -6.82
CA ARG A 87 -2.04 -1.28 -6.63
C ARG A 87 -2.47 -2.63 -7.21
N ASP A 88 -3.04 -3.50 -6.38
CA ASP A 88 -3.84 -4.62 -6.87
C ASP A 88 -5.19 -4.08 -7.36
N GLU A 89 -5.47 -4.20 -8.65
CA GLU A 89 -6.70 -3.71 -9.27
C GLU A 89 -7.94 -4.43 -8.76
N TYR A 90 -7.83 -5.71 -8.40
CA TYR A 90 -8.95 -6.51 -7.91
C TYR A 90 -9.33 -6.14 -6.48
N MET A 91 -8.33 -5.78 -5.66
CA MET A 91 -8.56 -5.42 -4.25
C MET A 91 -8.79 -3.92 -4.05
N CYS A 92 -8.48 -3.08 -5.02
CA CYS A 92 -8.60 -1.64 -4.86
C CYS A 92 -10.04 -1.15 -4.98
N ILE A 93 -10.54 -0.64 -3.86
CA ILE A 93 -11.87 -0.03 -3.71
C ILE A 93 -11.97 1.44 -4.16
N GLY A 94 -10.90 2.01 -4.71
CA GLY A 94 -10.91 3.40 -5.20
C GLY A 94 -10.94 4.49 -4.13
N CYS A 95 -10.43 4.22 -2.92
CA CYS A 95 -10.48 5.16 -1.78
C CYS A 95 -9.62 6.43 -1.91
N GLY A 96 -8.72 6.51 -2.89
CA GLY A 96 -7.87 7.69 -3.12
C GLY A 96 -6.75 7.92 -2.10
N ALA A 97 -6.51 7.00 -1.16
CA ALA A 97 -5.42 7.16 -0.19
C ALA A 97 -4.03 7.27 -0.87
N CYS A 98 -3.82 6.59 -1.99
CA CYS A 98 -2.57 6.65 -2.76
C CYS A 98 -2.33 7.99 -3.46
N THR A 99 -3.39 8.67 -3.93
CA THR A 99 -3.25 9.98 -4.58
C THR A 99 -2.92 11.08 -3.56
N ILE A 100 -3.49 11.01 -2.36
CA ILE A 100 -3.19 11.95 -1.26
C ILE A 100 -1.76 11.76 -0.72
N ARG A 101 -1.28 10.51 -0.65
CA ARG A 101 0.08 10.21 -0.18
C ARG A 101 1.16 10.57 -1.20
N CYS A 102 0.82 10.64 -2.49
CA CYS A 102 1.78 10.95 -3.54
C CYS A 102 2.09 12.46 -3.57
N LYS A 103 3.24 12.86 -3.00
CA LYS A 103 3.70 14.26 -3.01
C LYS A 103 4.09 14.80 -4.40
N PHE A 104 4.29 13.90 -5.37
CA PHE A 104 4.76 14.23 -6.71
C PHE A 104 3.63 14.28 -7.75
N GLY A 105 2.39 13.95 -7.37
CA GLY A 105 1.26 13.94 -8.31
C GLY A 105 1.36 12.88 -9.41
N ALA A 106 2.18 11.83 -9.24
CA ALA A 106 2.41 10.78 -10.24
C ALA A 106 1.18 9.90 -10.50
N ILE A 107 0.21 9.88 -9.58
CA ILE A 107 -1.03 9.09 -9.68
C ILE A 107 -2.21 10.02 -9.40
N SER A 108 -3.24 9.95 -10.25
CA SER A 108 -4.51 10.64 -10.07
C SER A 108 -5.68 9.66 -10.23
N LEU A 109 -6.82 9.98 -9.60
CA LEU A 109 -8.06 9.25 -9.81
C LEU A 109 -8.98 10.11 -10.68
N VAL A 110 -9.52 9.49 -11.73
CA VAL A 110 -10.51 10.10 -12.62
C VAL A 110 -11.81 9.33 -12.46
N ARG A 111 -12.90 10.06 -12.20
CA ARG A 111 -14.25 9.48 -12.16
C ARG A 111 -14.63 9.04 -13.57
N LYS A 112 -14.79 7.73 -13.76
CA LYS A 112 -15.09 7.16 -15.09
C LYS A 112 -16.59 6.93 -15.31
N TYR A 113 -17.31 6.57 -14.26
CA TYR A 113 -18.76 6.33 -14.27
C TYR A 113 -19.31 6.35 -12.84
N ASP A 114 -20.63 6.46 -12.74
CA ASP A 114 -21.36 6.41 -11.48
C ASP A 114 -22.01 5.05 -11.34
N GLU A 115 -21.65 4.35 -10.27
CA GLU A 115 -22.21 3.04 -9.97
C GLU A 115 -22.46 2.97 -8.47
N GLU A 116 -23.70 2.66 -8.10
CA GLU A 116 -24.05 2.38 -6.72
C GLU A 116 -23.70 0.92 -6.41
N GLY A 117 -23.09 0.70 -5.24
CA GLY A 117 -22.81 -0.65 -4.77
C GLY A 117 -24.10 -1.45 -4.66
N VAL A 118 -24.10 -2.68 -5.19
CA VAL A 118 -25.27 -3.55 -5.11
C VAL A 118 -25.51 -3.91 -3.63
N GLU A 119 -26.74 -3.71 -3.15
CA GLU A 119 -27.13 -4.17 -1.81
C GLU A 119 -26.74 -5.64 -1.59
N LEU A 120 -26.25 -5.97 -0.39
CA LEU A 120 -25.81 -7.33 -0.02
C LEU A 120 -26.83 -8.42 -0.36
N LYS A 121 -28.14 -8.12 -0.26
CA LYS A 121 -29.23 -9.04 -0.64
C LYS A 121 -29.28 -9.34 -2.15
N LYS A 122 -28.95 -8.35 -2.98
CA LYS A 122 -28.97 -8.41 -4.45
C LYS A 122 -27.61 -8.85 -5.03
N LEU A 123 -26.56 -8.95 -4.22
CA LEU A 123 -25.23 -9.39 -4.66
C LEU A 123 -25.21 -10.85 -5.15
N LYS A 124 -25.83 -11.77 -4.40
CA LYS A 124 -25.86 -13.21 -4.70
C LYS A 124 -26.32 -13.54 -6.13
N PRO A 125 -27.48 -13.06 -6.61
CA PRO A 125 -27.94 -13.39 -7.96
C PRO A 125 -27.02 -12.83 -9.06
N ILE A 126 -26.42 -11.65 -8.85
CA ILE A 126 -25.48 -11.05 -9.81
C ILE A 126 -24.20 -11.87 -9.90
N VAL A 127 -23.63 -12.27 -8.75
CA VAL A 127 -22.43 -13.11 -8.70
C VAL A 127 -22.70 -14.47 -9.36
N ILE A 128 -23.83 -15.11 -9.07
CA ILE A 128 -24.21 -16.39 -9.70
C ILE A 128 -24.29 -16.27 -11.22
N LYS A 129 -24.95 -15.22 -11.74
CA LYS A 129 -25.04 -14.97 -13.19
C LYS A 129 -23.66 -14.82 -13.84
N SER A 130 -22.76 -14.08 -13.20
CA SER A 130 -21.39 -13.91 -13.69
C SER A 130 -20.57 -15.21 -13.65
N MET A 131 -20.74 -16.03 -12.61
CA MET A 131 -20.09 -17.34 -12.48
C MET A 131 -20.56 -18.32 -13.57
N ILE A 132 -21.87 -18.37 -13.84
CA ILE A 132 -22.44 -19.22 -14.91
C ILE A 132 -21.86 -18.79 -16.27
N LYS A 133 -21.90 -17.49 -16.60
CA LYS A 133 -21.35 -16.96 -17.86
C LYS A 133 -19.86 -17.29 -18.01
N ARG A 134 -19.09 -17.20 -16.92
CA ARG A 134 -17.67 -17.58 -16.90
C ARG A 134 -17.47 -19.07 -17.14
N LYS A 135 -18.23 -19.95 -16.46
CA LYS A 135 -18.17 -21.40 -16.67
C LYS A 135 -18.48 -21.74 -18.13
N CYS A 136 -19.59 -21.25 -18.69
CA CYS A 136 -19.93 -21.48 -20.10
C CYS A 136 -18.79 -21.05 -21.04
N ARG A 137 -18.19 -19.88 -20.84
CA ARG A 137 -17.06 -19.40 -21.66
C ARG A 137 -15.84 -20.31 -21.55
N ILE A 138 -15.55 -20.85 -20.37
CA ILE A 138 -14.44 -21.80 -20.15
C ILE A 138 -14.73 -23.11 -20.90
N THR A 139 -15.94 -23.66 -20.76
CA THR A 139 -16.32 -24.92 -21.43
C THR A 139 -16.28 -24.77 -22.95
N VAL A 140 -16.84 -23.69 -23.49
CA VAL A 140 -16.79 -23.38 -24.94
C VAL A 140 -15.35 -23.24 -25.44
N ARG A 141 -14.47 -22.55 -24.69
CA ARG A 141 -13.04 -22.48 -25.06
C ARG A 141 -12.36 -23.85 -25.04
N LYS A 142 -12.67 -24.70 -24.06
CA LYS A 142 -12.12 -26.07 -23.95
C LYS A 142 -12.56 -26.93 -25.15
N VAL A 143 -13.85 -26.87 -25.50
CA VAL A 143 -14.41 -27.57 -26.66
C VAL A 143 -13.80 -27.04 -27.97
N ARG A 144 -13.75 -25.72 -28.15
CA ARG A 144 -13.12 -25.11 -29.34
C ARG A 144 -11.65 -25.46 -29.48
N LYS A 145 -10.90 -25.63 -28.38
CA LYS A 145 -9.50 -26.08 -28.41
C LYS A 145 -9.39 -27.56 -28.79
N PHE A 146 -10.35 -28.38 -28.36
CA PHE A 146 -10.40 -29.81 -28.72
C PHE A 146 -10.69 -30.04 -30.21
N PHE A 147 -11.61 -29.27 -30.81
CA PHE A 147 -11.92 -29.36 -32.25
C PHE A 147 -10.91 -28.66 -33.18
N LYS A 148 -9.93 -27.95 -32.63
CA LYS A 148 -8.89 -27.24 -33.40
C LYS A 148 -7.52 -27.93 -33.33
N SER A 149 -7.47 -29.08 -32.66
CA SER A 149 -6.35 -30.04 -32.67
C SER A 149 -6.71 -31.21 -33.58
#